data_AF-A0A8H8XLV4-F1
#
_entry.id   AF-A0A8H8XLV4-F1
#
_cell.length_a   1.000
_cell.length_b   1.000
_cell.length_c   1.000
_cell.angle_alpha   90.00
_cell.angle_beta   90.00
_cell.angle_gamma   90.00
#
_symmetry.space_group_name_H-M   'P 1'
#
loop_
_entity.id
_entity.type
_entity.pdbx_description
1 polymer ?
#
loop_
_entity_poly.entity_id
_entity_poly.type
_entity_poly.pdbx_seq_one_letter_code
_entity_poly.pdbx_strand_id
1 'polypeptide(L)'
;MSELSKGPYLTPDEIAERIEELRAELENLESVVSVAESCAGWQGGPLIREDEFVNYCRELASEVGQIDASSPLESFVRWDDWAEAVRQDYLVVDIDGEDFLIRK
;
A
#
# COMPACT_ATOMS: atom_id res chain seq x y z
N MET A 1 -3.71 47.96 14.85
CA MET A 1 -2.64 47.09 14.34
C MET A 1 -3.11 45.67 14.54
N SER A 2 -3.50 45.00 13.44
CA SER A 2 -4.14 43.69 13.44
C SER A 2 -3.22 42.63 14.04
N GLU A 3 -3.73 41.90 15.03
CA GLU A 3 -3.07 40.73 15.60
C GLU A 3 -2.90 39.69 14.50
N LEU A 4 -1.64 39.39 14.16
CA LEU A 4 -1.31 38.22 13.36
C LEU A 4 -1.65 37.00 14.21
N SER A 5 -2.79 36.39 13.91
CA SER A 5 -3.18 35.06 14.36
C SER A 5 -2.10 34.06 13.94
N LYS A 6 -1.16 33.78 14.84
CA LYS A 6 -0.22 32.67 14.69
C LYS A 6 -1.06 31.39 14.74
N GLY A 7 -1.23 30.73 13.59
CA GLY A 7 -1.70 29.34 13.55
C GLY A 7 -0.78 28.45 14.40
N PRO A 8 -1.17 27.19 14.69
CA PRO A 8 -0.46 26.35 15.65
C PRO A 8 0.86 25.90 15.03
N TYR A 9 1.89 26.74 15.17
CA TYR A 9 3.25 26.35 14.87
C TYR A 9 3.72 25.41 15.97
N LEU A 10 4.23 24.25 15.57
CA LEU A 10 4.90 23.33 16.48
C LEU A 10 6.06 24.06 17.17
N THR A 11 6.19 23.83 18.46
CA THR A 11 7.33 24.26 19.25
C THR A 11 8.60 23.51 18.81
N PRO A 12 9.80 24.03 19.10
CA PRO A 12 11.05 23.33 18.78
C PRO A 12 11.12 21.90 19.32
N ASP A 13 10.54 21.64 20.49
CA ASP A 13 10.52 20.31 21.10
C ASP A 13 9.56 19.35 20.35
N GLU A 14 8.36 19.82 19.99
CA GLU A 14 7.41 19.06 19.18
C GLU A 14 7.97 18.78 17.76
N ILE A 15 8.74 19.71 17.20
CA ILE A 15 9.45 19.50 15.93
C ILE A 15 10.50 18.39 16.08
N ALA A 16 11.26 18.41 17.17
CA ALA A 16 12.28 17.38 17.42
C ALA A 16 11.65 15.99 17.60
N GLU A 17 10.55 15.90 18.34
CA GLU A 17 9.79 14.66 18.52
C GLU A 17 9.26 14.14 17.18
N ARG A 18 8.65 15.00 16.37
CA ARG A 18 8.13 14.60 15.04
C ARG A 18 9.23 14.16 14.08
N ILE A 19 10.42 14.79 14.15
CA ILE A 19 11.57 14.36 13.34
C ILE A 19 12.00 12.94 13.72
N GLU A 20 12.02 12.62 15.01
CA GLU A 20 12.43 11.29 15.47
C GLU A 20 11.42 10.22 15.06
N GLU A 21 10.13 10.51 15.20
CA GLU A 21 9.04 9.63 14.73
C GLU A 21 9.16 9.35 13.22
N LEU A 22 9.36 10.41 12.41
CA LEU A 22 9.52 10.28 10.96
C LEU A 22 10.77 9.49 10.55
N ARG A 23 11.85 9.56 11.34
CA ARG A 23 13.07 8.77 11.09
C ARG A 23 12.83 7.28 11.33
N ALA A 24 12.15 6.95 12.43
CA ALA A 24 11.79 5.57 12.72
C ALA A 24 10.82 5.01 11.65
N GLU A 25 9.85 5.81 11.20
CA GLU A 25 8.96 5.45 10.11
C GLU A 25 9.73 5.21 8.79
N LEU A 26 10.70 6.09 8.46
CA LEU A 26 11.55 5.93 7.28
C LEU A 26 12.39 4.66 7.35
N GLU A 27 13.03 4.37 8.48
CA GLU A 27 13.84 3.16 8.67
C GLU A 27 12.99 1.89 8.46
N ASN A 28 11.77 1.86 9.00
CA ASN A 28 10.84 0.75 8.77
C ASN A 28 10.48 0.61 7.29
N LEU A 29 10.18 1.70 6.60
CA LEU A 29 9.86 1.68 5.16
C LEU A 29 11.04 1.23 4.30
N GLU A 30 12.26 1.65 4.63
CA GLU A 30 13.48 1.22 3.94
C GLU A 30 13.73 -0.29 4.13
N SER A 31 13.45 -0.83 5.32
CA SER A 31 13.52 -2.27 5.58
C SER A 31 12.56 -3.06 4.68
N VAL A 32 11.29 -2.62 4.60
CA VAL A 32 10.25 -3.22 3.74
C VAL A 32 10.69 -3.23 2.27
N VAL A 33 11.16 -2.08 1.76
CA VAL A 33 11.64 -1.97 0.37
C VAL A 33 12.83 -2.87 0.13
N SER A 34 13.80 -2.92 1.06
CA SER A 34 14.99 -3.76 0.92
C SER A 34 14.64 -5.25 0.81
N VAL A 35 13.71 -5.74 1.62
CA VAL A 35 13.23 -7.13 1.54
C VAL A 35 12.56 -7.38 0.19
N ALA A 36 11.70 -6.47 -0.26
CA ALA A 36 11.03 -6.58 -1.55
C ALA A 36 12.01 -6.54 -2.75
N GLU A 37 13.03 -5.68 -2.73
CA GLU A 37 14.09 -5.64 -3.77
C GLU A 37 14.93 -6.92 -3.80
N SER A 38 15.13 -7.55 -2.63
CA SER A 38 15.84 -8.82 -2.55
C SER A 38 15.04 -10.00 -3.13
N CYS A 39 13.72 -9.86 -3.26
CA CYS A 39 12.88 -10.86 -3.89
C CYS A 39 13.06 -10.82 -5.41
N ALA A 40 13.67 -11.87 -5.96
CA ALA A 40 14.00 -11.97 -7.38
C ALA A 40 12.76 -11.72 -8.26
N GLY A 41 12.79 -10.62 -9.03
CA GLY A 41 11.76 -10.27 -10.00
C GLY A 41 10.95 -9.02 -9.68
N TRP A 42 11.05 -8.44 -8.47
CA TRP A 42 10.31 -7.21 -8.18
C TRP A 42 10.82 -6.03 -9.02
N GLN A 43 9.93 -5.44 -9.83
CA GLN A 43 10.24 -4.32 -10.74
C GLN A 43 9.75 -2.95 -10.22
N GLY A 44 9.59 -2.80 -8.89
CA GLY A 44 9.08 -1.58 -8.29
C GLY A 44 7.56 -1.40 -8.43
N GLY A 45 6.82 -2.50 -8.50
CA GLY A 45 5.36 -2.51 -8.43
C GLY A 45 4.82 -2.33 -7.00
N PRO A 46 3.49 -2.24 -6.81
CA PRO A 46 2.92 -2.13 -5.48
C PRO A 46 3.25 -3.34 -4.59
N LEU A 47 3.45 -3.08 -3.30
CA LEU A 47 3.44 -4.06 -2.22
C LEU A 47 2.04 -4.12 -1.66
N ILE A 48 1.38 -5.26 -1.81
CA ILE A 48 -0.05 -5.40 -1.46
C ILE A 48 -0.14 -6.35 -0.27
N ARG A 49 -0.69 -5.93 0.86
CA ARG A 49 -0.92 -6.85 1.98
C ARG A 49 -1.87 -7.97 1.54
N GLU A 50 -1.65 -9.19 2.04
CA GLU A 50 -2.48 -10.33 1.65
C GLU A 50 -3.97 -10.13 1.97
N ASP A 51 -4.28 -9.50 3.10
CA ASP A 51 -5.65 -9.17 3.52
C ASP A 51 -6.36 -8.15 2.62
N GLU A 52 -5.61 -7.35 1.85
CA GLU A 52 -6.13 -6.35 0.92
C GLU A 52 -6.10 -6.79 -0.54
N PHE A 53 -5.58 -7.98 -0.84
CA PHE A 53 -5.34 -8.41 -2.23
C PHE A 53 -6.62 -8.52 -3.06
N VAL A 54 -7.73 -8.92 -2.44
CA VAL A 54 -9.05 -8.99 -3.12
C VAL A 54 -9.54 -7.59 -3.51
N ASN A 55 -9.40 -6.61 -2.60
CA ASN A 55 -9.76 -5.22 -2.87
C ASN A 55 -8.90 -4.63 -3.98
N TYR A 56 -7.59 -4.86 -3.93
CA TYR A 56 -6.67 -4.49 -5.00
C TYR A 56 -7.09 -5.07 -6.35
N CYS A 57 -7.47 -6.34 -6.41
CA CYS A 57 -7.90 -6.99 -7.65
C CYS A 57 -9.19 -6.39 -8.22
N ARG A 58 -10.11 -5.94 -7.34
CA ARG A 58 -11.33 -5.23 -7.72
C ARG A 58 -11.01 -3.85 -8.31
N GLU A 59 -10.12 -3.10 -7.68
CA GLU A 59 -9.66 -1.80 -8.18
C GLU A 59 -8.95 -1.95 -9.52
N LEU A 60 -8.00 -2.88 -9.61
CA LEU A 60 -7.26 -3.18 -10.84
C LEU A 60 -8.20 -3.50 -11.99
N ALA A 61 -9.22 -4.35 -11.79
CA ALA A 61 -10.20 -4.68 -12.81
C ALA A 61 -10.97 -3.44 -13.31
N SER A 62 -11.24 -2.47 -12.42
CA SER A 62 -11.86 -1.19 -12.79
C SER A 62 -10.90 -0.31 -13.59
N GLU A 63 -9.64 -0.21 -13.16
CA GLU A 63 -8.62 0.63 -13.81
C GLU A 63 -8.30 0.17 -15.24
N VAL A 64 -8.27 -1.15 -15.47
CA VAL A 64 -8.00 -1.70 -16.81
C VAL A 64 -9.26 -1.84 -17.68
N GLY A 65 -10.42 -1.40 -17.18
CA GLY A 65 -11.68 -1.42 -17.91
C GLY A 65 -12.28 -2.82 -18.11
N GLN A 66 -11.89 -3.81 -17.32
CA GLN A 66 -12.53 -5.13 -17.31
C GLN A 66 -13.91 -5.08 -16.67
N ILE A 67 -14.10 -4.17 -15.71
CA ILE A 67 -15.40 -3.85 -15.14
C ILE A 67 -15.50 -2.34 -14.97
N ASP A 68 -16.73 -1.81 -15.04
CA ASP A 68 -16.99 -0.46 -14.57
C ASP A 68 -17.51 -0.56 -13.13
N ALA A 69 -16.94 0.20 -12.20
CA ALA A 69 -17.36 0.23 -10.80
C ALA A 69 -18.82 0.66 -10.63
N SER A 70 -19.39 1.39 -11.61
CA SER A 70 -20.81 1.76 -11.61
C SER A 70 -21.73 0.67 -12.19
N SER A 71 -21.16 -0.38 -12.77
CA SER A 71 -21.91 -1.47 -13.38
C SER A 71 -22.56 -2.35 -12.32
N PRO A 72 -23.84 -2.73 -12.47
CA PRO A 72 -24.47 -3.73 -11.63
C PRO A 72 -23.75 -5.08 -11.63
N LEU A 73 -22.96 -5.38 -12.67
CA LEU A 73 -22.17 -6.60 -12.76
C LEU A 73 -21.14 -6.72 -11.63
N GLU A 74 -20.69 -5.59 -11.06
CA GLU A 74 -19.73 -5.56 -9.97
C GLU A 74 -20.16 -6.49 -8.82
N SER A 75 -21.42 -6.40 -8.41
CA SER A 75 -21.95 -7.18 -7.29
C SER A 75 -22.21 -8.66 -7.62
N PHE A 76 -22.03 -9.09 -8.87
CA PHE A 76 -22.15 -10.48 -9.30
C PHE A 76 -20.80 -11.17 -9.51
N VAL A 77 -19.69 -10.44 -9.45
CA VAL A 77 -18.35 -11.01 -9.54
C VAL A 77 -18.02 -11.74 -8.24
N ARG A 78 -17.47 -12.96 -8.35
CA ARG A 78 -16.86 -13.66 -7.22
C ARG A 78 -15.41 -13.19 -7.09
N TRP A 79 -15.23 -12.11 -6.32
CA TRP A 79 -13.93 -11.44 -6.22
C TRP A 79 -12.83 -12.32 -5.61
N ASP A 80 -13.17 -13.23 -4.69
CA ASP A 80 -12.19 -14.19 -4.14
C ASP A 80 -11.66 -15.16 -5.22
N ASP A 81 -12.57 -15.72 -6.04
CA ASP A 81 -12.20 -16.62 -7.15
C ASP A 81 -11.35 -15.87 -8.19
N TRP A 82 -11.68 -14.59 -8.45
CA TRP A 82 -10.90 -13.73 -9.34
C TRP A 82 -9.51 -13.45 -8.78
N ALA A 83 -9.41 -13.08 -7.50
CA ALA A 83 -8.14 -12.82 -6.85
C ALA A 83 -7.24 -14.06 -6.87
N GLU A 84 -7.77 -15.26 -6.63
CA GLU A 84 -7.00 -16.50 -6.71
C GLU A 84 -6.42 -16.74 -8.13
N ALA A 85 -7.18 -16.41 -9.17
CA ALA A 85 -6.67 -16.49 -10.54
C ALA A 85 -5.56 -15.45 -10.81
N VAL A 86 -5.74 -14.21 -10.37
CA VAL A 86 -4.75 -13.12 -10.52
C VAL A 86 -3.48 -13.41 -9.70
N ARG A 87 -3.61 -14.04 -8.52
CA ARG A 87 -2.51 -14.37 -7.60
C ARG A 87 -1.39 -15.18 -8.25
N GLN A 88 -1.67 -15.93 -9.31
CA GLN A 88 -0.67 -16.73 -10.03
C GLN A 88 0.51 -15.89 -10.56
N ASP A 89 0.26 -14.61 -10.86
CA ASP A 89 1.26 -13.64 -11.32
C ASP A 89 2.03 -12.95 -10.18
N TYR A 90 1.74 -13.29 -8.92
CA TYR A 90 2.32 -12.67 -7.73
C TYR A 90 3.16 -13.67 -6.92
N LEU A 91 4.09 -13.15 -6.13
CA LEU A 91 4.86 -13.85 -5.10
C LEU A 91 4.46 -13.34 -3.73
N VAL A 92 4.44 -14.24 -2.74
CA VAL A 92 4.26 -13.89 -1.33
C VAL A 92 5.63 -13.64 -0.72
N VAL A 93 5.74 -12.57 0.06
CA VAL A 93 6.93 -12.14 0.78
C VAL A 93 6.53 -11.83 2.21
N ASP A 94 7.22 -12.47 3.17
CA ASP A 94 7.09 -12.17 4.59
C ASP A 94 7.95 -10.93 4.92
N ILE A 95 7.32 -9.91 5.47
CA ILE A 95 7.97 -8.69 5.92
C ILE A 95 7.50 -8.41 7.35
N ASP A 96 8.40 -8.54 8.31
CA ASP A 96 8.13 -8.37 9.75
C ASP A 96 6.94 -9.21 10.28
N GLY A 97 6.74 -10.42 9.73
CA GLY A 97 5.68 -11.33 10.14
C GLY A 97 4.32 -11.07 9.47
N GLU A 98 4.27 -10.16 8.50
CA GLU A 98 3.10 -9.92 7.66
C GLU A 98 3.36 -10.34 6.21
N ASP A 99 2.37 -10.97 5.59
CA ASP A 99 2.45 -11.45 4.21
C ASP A 99 2.05 -10.35 3.22
N PHE A 100 2.95 -10.06 2.27
CA PHE A 100 2.74 -9.13 1.17
C PHE A 100 2.85 -9.86 -0.18
N LEU A 101 2.10 -9.38 -1.17
CA LEU A 101 2.16 -9.81 -2.55
C LEU A 101 2.89 -8.78 -3.40
N ILE A 102 3.87 -9.27 -4.16
CA ILE A 102 4.59 -8.52 -5.20
C ILE A 102 4.35 -9.18 -6.55
N ARG A 103 4.25 -8.39 -7.62
CA ARG A 103 4.10 -8.93 -8.97
C ARG A 103 5.47 -9.43 -9.49
N LYS A 104 5.48 -10.62 -10.11
CA LYS A 104 6.66 -11.24 -10.75
C LYS A 104 7.10 -10.50 -12.01
#